data_AF-A0A7X8MNW5-F1
#
_entry.id   AF-A0A7X8MNW5-F1
#
_cell.length_a   1.000
_cell.length_b   1.000
_cell.length_c   1.000
_cell.angle_alpha   90.00
_cell.angle_beta   90.00
_cell.angle_gamma   90.00
#
_symmetry.space_group_name_H-M   'P 1'
#
loop_
_entity.id
_entity.type
_entity.pdbx_description
1 polymer ?
#
loop_
_entity_poly.entity_id
_entity_poly.type
_entity_poly.pdbx_seq_one_letter_code
_entity_poly.pdbx_strand_id
1 'polypeptide(L)'
;MKKRISIILSLILVMALATPVFAAVSLDINGRAYEPSSELLLENGVTLVPFDVITDALGCEVTTAGDQVTYQKNSNSIQMNIGSTTAVVNGTDQIMPMAPRMINGQAYVPLRFVLESLGAQVGWNGETNAVSVNYNDTRNDMTAAELMAKASVAMAEANQYKMLVDMQGKVKMKADVPEDESLDMSMDMNGTMEAWTQMDPMVMYMKQDMTIAVPDAPVPGAQAVQTEMVMNHDGIFMTMPEIGWVKMDLEGLDMEELMKQSMAQDPTTVMQQMKNLGMSFSFDQDQEKNGKKYWVLKAYMDGDV
;
A
#
# COMPACT_ATOMS: atom_id res chain seq x y z
N MET A 1 3.14 64.15 -10.13
CA MET A 1 4.01 63.11 -10.77
C MET A 1 4.42 61.98 -9.82
N LYS A 2 4.57 62.20 -8.49
CA LYS A 2 4.98 61.16 -7.53
C LYS A 2 3.99 60.00 -7.31
N LYS A 3 2.67 60.22 -7.45
CA LYS A 3 1.64 59.17 -7.28
C LYS A 3 1.48 58.20 -8.47
N ARG A 4 1.94 58.58 -9.68
CA ARG A 4 1.86 57.73 -10.88
C ARG A 4 3.06 56.80 -11.04
N ILE A 5 4.20 57.14 -10.43
CA ILE A 5 5.41 56.29 -10.39
C ILE A 5 5.24 55.13 -9.40
N SER A 6 4.51 55.35 -8.30
CA SER A 6 4.29 54.31 -7.27
C SER A 6 3.45 53.12 -7.74
N ILE A 7 2.53 53.33 -8.70
CA ILE A 7 1.63 52.27 -9.21
C ILE A 7 2.36 51.39 -10.25
N ILE A 8 3.29 51.97 -11.02
CA ILE A 8 4.10 51.21 -11.99
C ILE A 8 5.15 50.35 -11.26
N LEU A 9 5.71 50.85 -10.14
CA LEU A 9 6.65 50.08 -9.32
C LEU A 9 5.97 48.90 -8.59
N SER A 10 4.72 49.06 -8.15
CA SER A 10 3.96 47.97 -7.52
C SER A 10 3.51 46.90 -8.52
N LEU A 11 3.26 47.26 -9.78
CA LEU A 11 2.88 46.30 -10.82
C LEU A 11 4.07 45.43 -11.27
N ILE A 12 5.28 46.00 -11.29
CA ILE A 12 6.52 45.26 -11.60
C ILE A 12 6.92 44.31 -10.46
N LEU A 13 6.62 44.66 -9.20
CA LEU A 13 6.91 43.81 -8.04
C LEU A 13 6.02 42.55 -7.97
N VAL A 14 4.78 42.61 -8.48
CA VAL A 14 3.86 41.44 -8.52
C VAL A 14 4.21 40.48 -9.66
N MET A 15 4.81 40.95 -10.77
CA MET A 15 5.34 40.06 -11.82
C MET A 15 6.64 39.33 -11.43
N ALA A 16 7.37 39.81 -10.42
CA ALA A 16 8.64 39.22 -9.99
C ALA A 16 8.50 38.02 -9.03
N LEU A 17 7.27 37.65 -8.63
CA LEU A 17 6.99 36.50 -7.76
C LEU A 17 6.25 35.36 -8.48
N ALA A 18 6.11 35.42 -9.81
CA ALA A 18 5.66 34.26 -10.57
C ALA A 18 6.80 33.23 -10.60
N THR A 19 6.92 32.42 -9.55
CA THR A 19 7.72 31.20 -9.63
C THR A 19 7.12 30.37 -10.76
N PRO A 20 7.92 29.86 -11.70
CA PRO A 20 7.41 28.88 -12.65
C PRO A 20 6.86 27.71 -11.82
N VAL A 21 5.55 27.49 -11.87
CA VAL A 21 4.97 26.22 -11.48
C VAL A 21 5.43 25.26 -12.56
N PHE A 22 6.56 24.60 -12.33
CA PHE A 22 6.88 23.40 -13.08
C PHE A 22 5.75 22.43 -12.80
N ALA A 23 4.98 22.09 -13.83
CA ALA A 23 3.89 21.15 -13.68
C ALA A 23 4.49 19.81 -13.27
N ALA A 24 4.24 19.40 -12.02
CA ALA A 24 4.66 18.11 -11.52
C ALA A 24 4.07 17.00 -12.40
N VAL A 25 4.88 16.01 -12.74
CA VAL A 25 4.40 14.85 -13.50
C VAL A 25 3.53 14.01 -12.59
N SER A 26 2.27 13.78 -12.98
CA SER A 26 1.36 12.88 -12.28
C SER A 26 1.50 11.46 -12.81
N LEU A 27 1.27 10.46 -11.95
CA LEU A 27 1.29 9.06 -12.31
C LEU A 27 -0.09 8.44 -12.07
N ASP A 28 -0.58 7.71 -13.05
CA ASP A 28 -1.78 6.88 -12.96
C ASP A 28 -1.38 5.41 -13.14
N ILE A 29 -1.77 4.56 -12.20
CA ILE A 29 -1.50 3.12 -12.23
C ILE A 29 -2.84 2.40 -12.27
N ASN A 30 -3.12 1.74 -13.40
CA ASN A 30 -4.36 1.01 -13.66
C ASN A 30 -5.62 1.86 -13.43
N GLY A 31 -5.59 3.14 -13.81
CA GLY A 31 -6.70 4.08 -13.66
C GLY A 31 -6.81 4.71 -12.26
N ARG A 32 -5.77 4.58 -11.42
CA ARG A 32 -5.71 5.16 -10.08
C ARG A 32 -4.57 6.18 -10.00
N ALA A 33 -4.88 7.38 -9.54
CA ALA A 33 -3.86 8.38 -9.25
C ALA A 33 -2.91 7.85 -8.18
N TYR A 34 -1.62 7.98 -8.42
CA TYR A 34 -0.56 7.61 -7.49
C TYR A 34 0.31 8.82 -7.21
N GLU A 35 0.46 9.11 -5.92
CA GLU A 35 1.32 10.17 -5.43
C GLU A 35 2.64 9.56 -4.95
N PRO A 36 3.71 9.63 -5.77
CA PRO A 36 5.01 9.12 -5.36
C PRO A 36 5.53 9.90 -4.15
N SER A 37 6.25 9.20 -3.27
CA SER A 37 6.92 9.80 -2.10
C SER A 37 7.96 10.86 -2.46
N SER A 38 8.40 10.88 -3.71
CA SER A 38 9.45 11.73 -4.26
C SER A 38 9.05 12.27 -5.63
N GLU A 39 9.61 13.42 -6.00
CA GLU A 39 9.31 14.08 -7.28
C GLU A 39 9.78 13.23 -8.48
N LEU A 40 8.92 13.14 -9.50
CA LEU A 40 9.28 12.53 -10.77
C LEU A 40 9.98 13.55 -11.67
N LEU A 41 11.10 13.16 -12.28
CA LEU A 41 11.92 14.07 -13.07
C LEU A 41 11.70 13.84 -14.56
N LEU A 42 11.26 14.86 -15.27
CA LEU A 42 11.15 14.82 -16.74
C LEU A 42 12.37 15.48 -17.37
N GLU A 43 13.29 14.69 -17.93
CA GLU A 43 14.51 15.18 -18.55
C GLU A 43 14.63 14.69 -19.99
N ASN A 44 14.79 15.60 -20.95
CA ASN A 44 14.92 15.28 -22.38
C ASN A 44 13.83 14.34 -22.91
N GLY A 45 12.60 14.44 -22.36
CA GLY A 45 11.48 13.58 -22.73
C GLY A 45 11.46 12.20 -22.06
N VAL A 46 12.35 11.95 -21.10
CA VAL A 46 12.41 10.72 -20.32
C VAL A 46 12.01 11.02 -18.88
N THR A 47 10.99 10.33 -18.39
CA THR A 47 10.60 10.38 -16.97
C THR A 47 11.49 9.43 -16.17
N LEU A 48 12.27 10.00 -15.26
CA LEU A 48 13.00 9.29 -14.22
C LEU A 48 12.15 9.24 -12.96
N VAL A 49 12.08 8.06 -12.36
CA VAL A 49 11.41 7.85 -11.08
C VAL A 49 12.35 7.18 -10.10
N PRO A 50 12.19 7.41 -8.79
CA PRO A 50 12.86 6.59 -7.81
C PRO A 50 12.38 5.13 -7.90
N PHE A 51 13.26 4.20 -7.54
CA PHE A 51 13.05 2.77 -7.83
C PHE A 51 11.81 2.16 -7.15
N ASP A 52 11.37 2.73 -6.04
CA ASP A 52 10.20 2.32 -5.26
C ASP A 52 8.88 2.52 -6.04
N VAL A 53 8.80 3.56 -6.86
CA VAL A 53 7.65 3.81 -7.75
C VAL A 53 7.36 2.62 -8.66
N ILE A 54 8.39 1.92 -9.15
CA ILE A 54 8.23 0.72 -9.98
C ILE A 54 7.65 -0.44 -9.15
N THR A 55 8.14 -0.61 -7.92
CA THR A 55 7.66 -1.66 -7.02
C THR A 55 6.21 -1.45 -6.62
N ASP A 56 5.78 -0.21 -6.44
CA ASP A 56 4.39 0.11 -6.15
C ASP A 56 3.50 -0.08 -7.37
N ALA A 57 3.99 0.28 -8.56
CA ALA A 57 3.25 0.14 -9.81
C ALA A 57 2.97 -1.31 -10.20
N LEU A 58 3.95 -2.21 -10.02
CA LEU A 58 3.86 -3.59 -10.54
C LEU A 58 4.00 -4.69 -9.49
N GLY A 59 4.29 -4.38 -8.22
CA GLY A 59 4.54 -5.39 -7.19
C GLY A 59 5.75 -6.28 -7.53
N CYS A 60 6.85 -5.68 -7.97
CA CYS A 60 8.10 -6.38 -8.27
C CYS A 60 9.08 -6.28 -7.10
N GLU A 61 9.95 -7.27 -6.95
CA GLU A 61 11.09 -7.17 -6.06
C GLU A 61 12.17 -6.29 -6.67
N VAL A 62 12.79 -5.47 -5.82
CA VAL A 62 13.95 -4.67 -6.18
C VAL A 62 15.10 -5.01 -5.23
N THR A 63 16.27 -5.27 -5.79
CA THR A 63 17.50 -5.49 -5.03
C THR A 63 18.58 -4.54 -5.53
N THR A 64 19.36 -4.00 -4.60
CA THR A 64 20.46 -3.09 -4.91
C THR A 64 21.76 -3.69 -4.39
N ALA A 65 22.76 -3.82 -5.25
CA ALA A 65 24.08 -4.34 -4.90
C ALA A 65 25.17 -3.43 -5.48
N GLY A 66 25.76 -2.58 -4.63
CA GLY A 66 26.65 -1.51 -5.09
C GLY A 66 25.91 -0.56 -6.03
N ASP A 67 26.43 -0.39 -7.25
CA ASP A 67 25.82 0.45 -8.29
C ASP A 67 24.79 -0.31 -9.15
N GLN A 68 24.51 -1.58 -8.86
CA GLN A 68 23.54 -2.37 -9.60
C GLN A 68 22.15 -2.28 -8.95
N VAL A 69 21.14 -2.00 -9.77
CA VAL A 69 19.71 -2.11 -9.43
C VAL A 69 19.12 -3.25 -10.24
N THR A 70 18.51 -4.22 -9.55
CA THR A 70 17.90 -5.39 -10.16
C THR A 70 16.43 -5.46 -9.82
N TYR A 71 15.57 -5.48 -10.84
CA TYR A 71 14.14 -5.76 -10.70
C TYR A 71 13.85 -7.21 -11.05
N GLN A 72 13.01 -7.86 -10.25
CA GLN A 72 12.49 -9.19 -10.50
C GLN A 72 10.98 -9.18 -10.38
N LYS A 73 10.29 -9.67 -11.42
CA LYS A 73 8.85 -9.93 -11.38
C LYS A 73 8.58 -11.24 -12.09
N ASN A 74 8.15 -12.27 -11.36
CA ASN A 74 7.92 -13.60 -11.90
C ASN A 74 9.19 -14.11 -12.65
N SER A 75 9.09 -14.40 -13.94
CA SER A 75 10.23 -14.79 -14.79
C SER A 75 11.00 -13.63 -15.41
N ASN A 76 10.51 -12.39 -15.29
CA ASN A 76 11.16 -11.22 -15.87
C ASN A 76 12.20 -10.62 -14.92
N SER A 77 13.40 -10.37 -15.43
CA SER A 77 14.52 -9.81 -14.70
C SER A 77 15.14 -8.66 -15.48
N ILE A 78 15.43 -7.56 -14.79
CA ILE A 78 16.09 -6.38 -15.37
C ILE A 78 17.24 -6.00 -14.45
N GLN A 79 18.46 -5.98 -14.98
CA GLN A 79 19.64 -5.51 -14.27
C GLN A 79 20.15 -4.23 -14.92
N MET A 80 20.34 -3.19 -14.11
CA MET A 80 20.86 -1.90 -14.58
C MET A 80 21.98 -1.45 -13.65
N ASN A 81 22.98 -0.76 -14.22
CA ASN A 81 24.05 -0.16 -13.43
C ASN A 81 23.93 1.36 -13.48
N ILE A 82 24.12 2.02 -12.34
CA ILE A 82 24.20 3.49 -12.25
C ILE A 82 25.25 4.00 -13.25
N GLY A 83 24.87 5.02 -14.04
CA GLY A 83 25.74 5.64 -15.04
C GLY A 83 25.88 4.88 -16.36
N SER A 84 25.30 3.67 -16.50
CA SER A 84 25.29 2.90 -17.74
C SER A 84 23.94 3.01 -18.45
N THR A 85 23.94 3.22 -19.77
CA THR A 85 22.73 3.10 -20.60
C THR A 85 22.44 1.67 -21.02
N THR A 86 23.36 0.73 -20.83
CA THR A 86 23.11 -0.69 -21.12
C THR A 86 22.51 -1.37 -19.89
N ALA A 87 21.37 -2.04 -20.09
CA ALA A 87 20.69 -2.90 -19.14
C ALA A 87 20.66 -4.34 -19.64
N VAL A 88 20.61 -5.32 -18.74
CA VAL A 88 20.38 -6.73 -19.08
C VAL A 88 18.93 -7.06 -18.77
N VAL A 89 18.12 -7.28 -19.81
CA VAL A 89 16.70 -7.66 -19.70
C VAL A 89 16.57 -9.12 -20.09
N ASN A 90 16.15 -9.97 -19.15
CA ASN A 90 15.99 -11.42 -19.37
C ASN A 90 17.23 -12.09 -19.98
N GLY A 91 18.42 -11.66 -19.53
CA GLY A 91 19.71 -12.18 -20.03
C GLY A 91 20.18 -11.59 -21.36
N THR A 92 19.46 -10.61 -21.93
CA THR A 92 19.82 -9.94 -23.18
C THR A 92 20.11 -8.46 -22.96
N ASP A 93 21.18 -7.95 -23.55
CA ASP A 93 21.53 -6.53 -23.47
C ASP A 93 20.53 -5.66 -24.23
N GLN A 94 20.07 -4.59 -23.59
CA GLN A 94 19.21 -3.57 -24.17
C GLN A 94 19.70 -2.16 -23.80
N ILE A 95 19.47 -1.20 -24.70
CA ILE A 95 19.87 0.20 -24.52
C ILE A 95 18.70 0.99 -23.95
N MET A 96 18.92 1.60 -22.79
CA MET A 96 18.02 2.53 -22.15
C MET A 96 18.14 3.92 -22.78
N PRO A 97 17.05 4.72 -22.80
CA PRO A 97 17.08 6.08 -23.31
C PRO A 97 17.91 7.03 -22.43
N MET A 98 18.10 6.68 -21.15
CA MET A 98 18.95 7.40 -20.22
C MET A 98 19.50 6.43 -19.17
N ALA A 99 20.71 6.70 -18.66
CA ALA A 99 21.30 5.90 -17.61
C ALA A 99 20.58 6.15 -16.26
N PRO A 100 20.42 5.12 -15.41
CA PRO A 100 20.06 5.31 -14.02
C PRO A 100 21.08 6.18 -13.29
N ARG A 101 20.63 6.93 -12.30
CA ARG A 101 21.51 7.83 -11.53
C ARG A 101 21.09 7.95 -10.07
N MET A 102 22.05 8.29 -9.22
CA MET A 102 21.80 8.56 -7.80
C MET A 102 21.42 10.02 -7.60
N ILE A 103 20.30 10.27 -6.92
CA ILE A 103 19.84 11.60 -6.53
C ILE A 103 19.44 11.54 -5.07
N ASN A 104 20.05 12.38 -4.23
CA ASN A 104 19.79 12.42 -2.78
C ASN A 104 19.87 11.06 -2.08
N GLY A 105 20.78 10.18 -2.54
CA GLY A 105 20.94 8.84 -1.97
C GLY A 105 19.94 7.79 -2.46
N GLN A 106 19.07 8.12 -3.41
CA GLN A 106 18.11 7.19 -4.03
C GLN A 106 18.41 7.00 -5.51
N ALA A 107 18.27 5.77 -6.01
CA ALA A 107 18.44 5.45 -7.41
C ALA A 107 17.19 5.86 -8.21
N TYR A 108 17.40 6.65 -9.26
CA TYR A 108 16.40 7.05 -10.23
C TYR A 108 16.60 6.29 -11.53
N VAL A 109 15.53 5.70 -12.05
CA VAL A 109 15.54 4.82 -13.23
C VAL A 109 14.55 5.31 -14.30
N PRO A 110 14.78 5.02 -15.59
CA PRO A 110 13.85 5.39 -16.66
C PRO A 110 12.53 4.60 -16.55
N LEU A 111 11.46 5.27 -16.12
CA LEU A 111 10.16 4.67 -15.81
C LEU A 111 9.63 3.78 -16.93
N ARG A 112 9.52 4.35 -18.13
CA ARG A 112 8.96 3.67 -19.31
C ARG A 112 9.73 2.40 -19.64
N PHE A 113 11.06 2.48 -19.69
CA PHE A 113 11.91 1.35 -20.06
C PHE A 113 11.70 0.18 -19.09
N VAL A 114 11.71 0.45 -17.79
CA VAL A 114 11.56 -0.59 -16.78
C VAL A 114 10.16 -1.19 -16.83
N LEU A 115 9.11 -0.37 -16.83
CA LEU A 115 7.72 -0.83 -16.85
C LEU A 115 7.37 -1.64 -18.11
N GLU A 116 7.76 -1.17 -19.29
CA GLU A 116 7.51 -1.88 -20.56
C GLU A 116 8.30 -3.19 -20.62
N SER A 117 9.53 -3.23 -20.09
CA SER A 117 10.33 -4.46 -19.98
C SER A 117 9.72 -5.49 -19.02
N LEU A 118 8.90 -5.04 -18.06
CA LEU A 118 8.13 -5.91 -17.15
C LEU A 118 6.74 -6.28 -17.70
N GLY A 119 6.36 -5.75 -18.87
CA GLY A 119 5.12 -6.09 -19.57
C GLY A 119 3.96 -5.11 -19.38
N ALA A 120 4.20 -3.94 -18.78
CA ALA A 120 3.20 -2.88 -18.68
C ALA A 120 3.14 -2.01 -19.94
N GLN A 121 1.99 -1.38 -20.16
CA GLN A 121 1.79 -0.38 -21.20
C GLN A 121 1.88 1.00 -20.59
N VAL A 122 2.73 1.87 -21.13
CA VAL A 122 2.95 3.22 -20.61
C VAL A 122 2.45 4.28 -21.59
N GLY A 123 1.48 5.07 -21.16
CA GLY A 123 0.95 6.23 -21.90
C GLY A 123 1.49 7.55 -21.35
N TRP A 124 1.39 8.60 -22.17
CA TRP A 124 1.70 9.98 -21.77
C TRP A 124 0.56 10.90 -22.22
N ASN A 125 0.04 11.71 -21.30
CA ASN A 125 -0.88 12.79 -21.58
C ASN A 125 -0.15 14.13 -21.39
N GLY A 126 0.17 14.80 -22.50
CA GLY A 126 0.89 16.07 -22.49
C GLY A 126 0.04 17.28 -22.08
N GLU A 127 -1.28 17.16 -22.07
CA GLU A 127 -2.16 18.25 -21.60
C GLU A 127 -2.15 18.33 -20.08
N THR A 128 -2.11 17.17 -19.42
CA THR A 128 -2.14 17.05 -17.95
C THR A 128 -0.78 16.70 -17.34
N ASN A 129 0.27 16.57 -18.15
CA ASN A 129 1.57 16.04 -17.75
C ASN A 129 1.45 14.74 -16.94
N ALA A 130 0.64 13.81 -17.42
CA ALA A 130 0.35 12.55 -16.72
C ALA A 130 0.97 11.35 -17.45
N VAL A 131 1.67 10.49 -16.71
CA VAL A 131 2.03 9.14 -17.16
C VAL A 131 0.91 8.19 -16.76
N SER A 132 0.41 7.38 -17.69
CA SER A 132 -0.52 6.29 -17.38
C SER A 132 0.18 4.95 -17.53
N VAL A 133 -0.05 4.06 -16.58
CA VAL A 133 0.54 2.72 -16.55
C VAL A 133 -0.61 1.73 -16.51
N ASN A 134 -0.74 0.91 -17.55
CA ASN A 134 -1.71 -0.17 -17.59
C ASN A 134 -0.96 -1.50 -17.56
N TYR A 135 -1.19 -2.29 -16.52
CA TYR A 135 -0.62 -3.60 -16.35
C TYR A 135 -1.72 -4.61 -16.04
N ASN A 136 -2.02 -5.46 -17.02
CA ASN A 136 -3.02 -6.50 -16.89
C ASN A 136 -2.35 -7.82 -16.47
N ASP A 137 -1.97 -7.93 -15.19
CA ASP A 137 -1.46 -9.18 -14.64
C ASP A 137 -2.62 -10.15 -14.39
N THR A 138 -2.54 -11.33 -14.98
CA THR A 138 -3.54 -12.39 -14.83
C THR A 138 -2.86 -13.71 -14.52
N ARG A 139 -3.48 -14.52 -13.66
CA ARG A 139 -3.04 -15.88 -13.33
C ARG A 139 -4.16 -16.85 -13.64
N ASN A 140 -3.89 -17.80 -14.54
CA ASN A 140 -4.91 -18.70 -15.09
C ASN A 140 -6.13 -17.93 -15.61
N ASP A 141 -5.89 -16.90 -16.44
CA ASP A 141 -6.91 -16.05 -17.06
C ASP A 141 -7.81 -15.28 -16.07
N MET A 142 -7.40 -15.19 -14.79
CA MET A 142 -8.09 -14.40 -13.77
C MET A 142 -7.26 -13.20 -13.36
N THR A 143 -7.90 -12.05 -13.23
CA THR A 143 -7.38 -10.88 -12.54
C THR A 143 -7.28 -11.13 -11.03
N ALA A 144 -6.52 -10.29 -10.32
CA ALA A 144 -6.44 -10.32 -8.87
C ALA A 144 -7.82 -10.21 -8.18
N ALA A 145 -8.70 -9.36 -8.72
CA ALA A 145 -10.05 -9.17 -8.19
C ALA A 145 -10.94 -10.42 -8.40
N GLU A 146 -10.86 -11.05 -9.58
CA GLU A 146 -11.60 -12.30 -9.85
C GLU A 146 -11.09 -13.46 -8.99
N LEU A 147 -9.78 -13.53 -8.77
CA LEU A 147 -9.19 -14.52 -7.86
C LEU A 147 -9.67 -14.32 -6.42
N MET A 148 -9.72 -13.07 -5.94
CA MET A 148 -10.27 -12.75 -4.61
C MET A 148 -11.73 -13.18 -4.51
N ALA A 149 -12.57 -12.83 -5.50
CA ALA A 149 -13.97 -13.23 -5.52
C ALA A 149 -14.12 -14.76 -5.45
N LYS A 150 -13.34 -15.49 -6.25
CA LYS A 150 -13.31 -16.97 -6.22
C LYS A 150 -12.86 -17.52 -4.87
N ALA A 151 -11.83 -16.93 -4.27
CA ALA A 151 -11.35 -17.33 -2.94
C ALA A 151 -12.44 -17.10 -1.87
N SER A 152 -13.15 -15.97 -1.92
CA SER A 152 -14.22 -15.66 -0.98
C SER A 152 -15.40 -16.63 -1.08
N VAL A 153 -15.78 -17.05 -2.30
CA VAL A 153 -16.78 -18.12 -2.49
C VAL A 153 -16.30 -19.44 -1.87
N ALA A 154 -15.06 -19.85 -2.14
CA ALA A 154 -14.51 -21.09 -1.58
C ALA A 154 -14.41 -21.06 -0.04
N MET A 155 -14.11 -19.90 0.56
CA MET A 155 -14.13 -19.71 2.01
C MET A 155 -15.53 -19.82 2.59
N ALA A 156 -16.53 -19.22 1.93
CA ALA A 156 -17.93 -19.34 2.33
C ALA A 156 -18.42 -20.80 2.29
N GLU A 157 -18.06 -21.56 1.25
CA GLU A 157 -18.39 -22.97 1.12
C GLU A 157 -17.69 -23.86 2.16
N ALA A 158 -16.44 -23.54 2.51
CA ALA A 158 -15.69 -24.28 3.51
C ALA A 158 -16.31 -24.18 4.91
N ASN A 159 -17.05 -23.09 5.18
CA ASN A 159 -17.69 -22.71 6.44
C ASN A 159 -16.72 -22.48 7.61
N GLN A 160 -15.69 -23.33 7.75
CA GLN A 160 -14.70 -23.29 8.81
C GLN A 160 -13.29 -23.05 8.29
N TYR A 161 -12.55 -22.16 8.94
CA TYR A 161 -11.16 -21.89 8.61
C TYR A 161 -10.38 -21.36 9.81
N LYS A 162 -9.05 -21.57 9.77
CA LYS A 162 -8.10 -20.99 10.73
C LYS A 162 -7.28 -19.90 10.04
N MET A 163 -7.26 -18.71 10.62
CA MET A 163 -6.40 -17.60 10.22
C MET A 163 -5.19 -17.54 11.16
N LEU A 164 -4.02 -17.34 10.57
CA LEU A 164 -2.76 -17.06 11.26
C LEU A 164 -2.26 -15.72 10.75
N VAL A 165 -2.03 -14.78 11.66
CA VAL A 165 -1.64 -13.41 11.33
C VAL A 165 -0.41 -13.05 12.15
N ASP A 166 0.67 -12.70 11.47
CA ASP A 166 1.83 -12.03 12.06
C ASP A 166 1.64 -10.52 11.85
N MET A 167 1.70 -9.76 12.94
CA MET A 167 1.50 -8.31 12.92
C MET A 167 2.77 -7.59 13.34
N GLN A 168 3.20 -6.62 12.54
CA GLN A 168 4.27 -5.68 12.87
C GLN A 168 3.84 -4.31 12.37
N GLY A 169 3.90 -3.29 13.22
CA GLY A 169 3.43 -1.96 12.88
C GLY A 169 4.06 -0.89 13.74
N LYS A 170 4.15 0.32 13.19
CA LYS A 170 4.48 1.54 13.92
C LYS A 170 3.36 2.53 13.73
N VAL A 171 2.69 2.91 14.82
CA VAL A 171 1.62 3.90 14.81
C VAL A 171 2.19 5.21 15.32
N LYS A 172 2.07 6.28 14.54
CA LYS A 172 2.40 7.64 14.96
C LYS A 172 1.12 8.39 15.23
N MET A 173 0.98 8.92 16.44
CA MET A 173 -0.15 9.75 16.84
C MET A 173 0.34 11.17 17.09
N LYS A 174 -0.41 12.15 16.58
CA LYS A 174 -0.22 13.56 16.91
C LYS A 174 -1.39 13.99 17.77
N ALA A 175 -1.12 14.52 18.97
CA ALA A 175 -2.12 15.17 19.78
C ALA A 175 -2.00 16.69 19.61
N ASP A 176 -3.09 17.34 19.19
CA ASP A 176 -3.21 18.79 19.22
C ASP A 176 -3.41 19.23 20.68
N VAL A 177 -2.35 19.77 21.29
CA VAL A 177 -2.41 20.37 22.62
C VAL A 177 -2.51 21.89 22.47
N PRO A 178 -3.42 22.58 23.21
CA PRO A 178 -3.42 24.03 23.26
C PRO A 178 -2.10 24.53 23.87
N GLU A 179 -1.46 25.52 23.21
CA GLU A 179 -0.11 26.08 23.48
C GLU A 179 1.07 25.29 22.88
N ASP A 180 1.36 25.55 21.60
CA ASP A 180 2.64 25.38 20.83
C ASP A 180 3.51 24.11 21.05
N GLU A 181 3.02 23.10 21.74
CA GLU A 181 3.70 21.82 21.94
C GLU A 181 2.85 20.69 21.33
N SER A 182 3.24 20.23 20.13
CA SER A 182 2.71 18.99 19.58
C SER A 182 3.38 17.81 20.28
N LEU A 183 2.60 16.96 20.95
CA LEU A 183 3.08 15.67 21.43
C LEU A 183 2.99 14.66 20.28
N ASP A 184 4.13 14.39 19.67
CA ASP A 184 4.29 13.27 18.74
C ASP A 184 4.56 12.00 19.57
N MET A 185 3.64 11.04 19.52
CA MET A 185 3.81 9.74 20.17
C MET A 185 3.98 8.66 19.11
N SER A 186 5.00 7.81 19.26
CA SER A 186 5.19 6.61 18.44
C SER A 186 4.91 5.36 19.27
N MET A 187 4.16 4.42 18.70
CA MET A 187 3.90 3.10 19.28
C MET A 187 4.36 2.02 18.32
N ASP A 188 5.27 1.16 18.77
CA ASP A 188 5.70 -0.03 18.05
C ASP A 188 4.84 -1.21 18.51
N MET A 189 4.15 -1.86 17.58
CA MET A 189 3.27 -3.01 17.83
C MET A 189 3.82 -4.23 17.09
N ASN A 190 4.06 -5.31 17.82
CA ASN A 190 4.44 -6.60 17.25
C ASN A 190 3.61 -7.70 17.88
N GLY A 191 3.19 -8.70 17.12
CA GLY A 191 2.40 -9.77 17.69
C GLY A 191 2.00 -10.86 16.70
N THR A 192 1.30 -11.84 17.24
CA THR A 192 0.68 -12.92 16.47
C THR A 192 -0.78 -13.04 16.85
N MET A 193 -1.61 -13.44 15.90
CA MET A 193 -3.03 -13.72 16.11
C MET A 193 -3.38 -15.03 15.42
N GLU A 194 -4.08 -15.88 16.15
CA GLU A 194 -4.74 -17.07 15.62
C GLU A 194 -6.25 -16.89 15.76
N ALA A 195 -7.01 -17.12 14.69
CA ALA A 195 -8.46 -17.09 14.74
C ALA A 195 -9.05 -18.34 14.10
N TRP A 196 -10.02 -18.96 14.76
CA TRP A 196 -10.82 -20.07 14.26
C TRP A 196 -12.22 -19.53 14.02
N THR A 197 -12.67 -19.61 12.78
CA THR A 197 -13.98 -19.09 12.37
C THR A 197 -14.83 -20.22 11.84
N GLN A 198 -16.10 -20.20 12.21
CA GLN A 198 -17.21 -20.89 11.56
C GLN A 198 -18.21 -19.82 11.13
N MET A 199 -18.71 -19.89 9.90
CA MET A 199 -19.63 -18.89 9.36
C MET A 199 -21.10 -19.23 9.67
N ASP A 200 -21.48 -20.50 9.62
CA ASP A 200 -22.84 -20.99 9.86
C ASP A 200 -22.86 -22.22 10.80
N PRO A 201 -23.38 -22.08 12.04
CA PRO A 201 -23.69 -20.81 12.70
C PRO A 201 -22.41 -20.01 13.00
N MET A 202 -22.50 -18.68 12.99
CA MET A 202 -21.33 -17.82 13.18
C MET A 202 -20.74 -17.98 14.58
N VAL A 203 -19.51 -18.48 14.64
CA VAL A 203 -18.69 -18.56 15.85
C VAL A 203 -17.26 -18.23 15.48
N MET A 204 -16.66 -17.28 16.20
CA MET A 204 -15.25 -16.96 16.07
C MET A 204 -14.58 -17.09 17.43
N TYR A 205 -13.46 -17.79 17.47
CA TYR A 205 -12.53 -17.78 18.59
C TYR A 205 -11.21 -17.20 18.12
N MET A 206 -10.67 -16.25 18.85
CA MET A 206 -9.43 -15.56 18.51
C MET A 206 -8.51 -15.55 19.71
N LYS A 207 -7.22 -15.75 19.46
CA LYS A 207 -6.15 -15.61 20.42
C LYS A 207 -5.10 -14.69 19.84
N GLN A 208 -4.76 -13.64 20.58
CA GLN A 208 -3.71 -12.71 20.19
C GLN A 208 -2.66 -12.57 21.28
N ASP A 209 -1.41 -12.51 20.85
CA ASP A 209 -0.25 -12.19 21.67
C ASP A 209 0.40 -10.96 21.05
N MET A 210 0.28 -9.82 21.72
CA MET A 210 0.80 -8.54 21.26
C MET A 210 1.81 -7.98 22.25
N THR A 211 2.84 -7.34 21.72
CA THR A 211 3.79 -6.53 22.45
C THR A 211 3.69 -5.11 21.92
N ILE A 212 3.34 -4.18 22.81
CA ILE A 212 3.22 -2.75 22.51
C ILE A 212 4.36 -2.03 23.23
N ALA A 213 5.18 -1.30 22.50
CA ALA A 213 6.26 -0.49 23.04
C ALA A 213 6.07 0.98 22.67
N VAL A 214 6.34 1.88 23.62
CA VAL A 214 6.35 3.34 23.39
C VAL A 214 7.81 3.80 23.52
N PRO A 215 8.54 3.97 22.40
CA PRO A 215 9.99 4.19 22.43
C PRO A 215 10.42 5.44 23.20
N ASP A 216 9.58 6.48 23.19
CA ASP A 216 9.86 7.79 23.80
C ASP A 216 9.18 7.98 25.17
N ALA A 217 8.68 6.89 25.79
CA ALA A 217 8.05 6.99 27.11
C ALA A 217 9.08 7.27 28.23
N PRO A 218 8.72 8.07 29.25
CA PRO A 218 9.58 8.34 30.42
C PRO A 218 10.01 7.07 31.18
N VAL A 219 9.24 5.99 31.04
CA VAL A 219 9.58 4.64 31.52
C VAL A 219 9.59 3.71 30.31
N PRO A 220 10.76 3.22 29.86
CA PRO A 220 10.84 2.24 28.78
C PRO A 220 10.19 0.94 29.24
N GLY A 221 9.09 0.55 28.61
CA GLY A 221 8.42 -0.71 28.90
C GLY A 221 7.61 -1.17 27.72
N ALA A 222 7.95 -2.35 27.20
CA ALA A 222 7.07 -3.08 26.30
C ALA A 222 6.01 -3.80 27.15
N GLN A 223 4.74 -3.55 26.87
CA GLN A 223 3.64 -4.27 27.52
C GLN A 223 3.23 -5.44 26.65
N ALA A 224 3.38 -6.65 27.17
CA ALA A 224 2.87 -7.86 26.56
C ALA A 224 1.39 -8.02 26.96
N VAL A 225 0.52 -8.14 25.97
CA VAL A 225 -0.91 -8.29 26.13
C VAL A 225 -1.32 -9.58 25.41
N GLN A 226 -1.66 -10.59 26.21
CA GLN A 226 -2.29 -11.80 25.71
C GLN A 226 -3.79 -11.70 25.97
N THR A 227 -4.58 -11.84 24.92
CA THR A 227 -6.03 -11.88 25.06
C THR A 227 -6.63 -12.96 24.19
N GLU A 228 -7.71 -13.54 24.70
CA GLU A 228 -8.57 -14.45 23.98
C GLU A 228 -9.94 -13.77 23.82
N MET A 229 -10.58 -13.98 22.68
CA MET A 229 -11.89 -13.45 22.35
C MET A 229 -12.77 -14.56 21.77
N VAL A 230 -14.04 -14.58 22.17
CA VAL A 230 -15.09 -15.40 21.56
C VAL A 230 -16.20 -14.48 21.07
N MET A 231 -16.63 -14.66 19.84
CA MET A 231 -17.80 -14.01 19.27
C MET A 231 -18.79 -15.08 18.82
N ASN A 232 -20.03 -14.97 19.29
CA ASN A 232 -21.15 -15.84 18.92
C ASN A 232 -22.47 -15.06 19.07
N HIS A 233 -23.60 -15.72 18.83
CA HIS A 233 -24.94 -15.11 18.97
C HIS A 233 -25.24 -14.55 20.38
N ASP A 234 -24.57 -15.02 21.44
CA ASP A 234 -24.74 -14.51 22.80
C ASP A 234 -24.02 -13.18 23.04
N GLY A 235 -23.02 -12.86 22.22
CA GLY A 235 -22.24 -11.62 22.30
C GLY A 235 -20.76 -11.79 22.01
N ILE A 236 -19.99 -10.77 22.38
CA ILE A 236 -18.53 -10.77 22.33
C ILE A 236 -18.00 -10.93 23.76
N PHE A 237 -17.11 -11.87 23.94
CA PHE A 237 -16.44 -12.15 25.21
C PHE A 237 -14.95 -11.99 25.01
N MET A 238 -14.25 -11.39 25.97
CA MET A 238 -12.80 -11.28 25.92
C MET A 238 -12.17 -11.47 27.29
N THR A 239 -10.95 -11.97 27.33
CA THR A 239 -10.17 -12.05 28.57
C THR A 239 -9.54 -10.71 28.87
N MET A 240 -9.71 -10.22 30.10
CA MET A 240 -8.95 -9.09 30.63
C MET A 240 -7.93 -9.57 31.68
N PRO A 241 -6.73 -8.97 31.74
CA PRO A 241 -5.75 -9.27 32.77
C PRO A 241 -6.38 -9.16 34.16
N GLU A 242 -6.09 -10.13 35.04
CA GLU A 242 -6.58 -10.20 36.44
C GLU A 242 -8.09 -10.40 36.64
N ILE A 243 -8.93 -10.10 35.64
CA ILE A 243 -10.39 -10.20 35.72
C ILE A 243 -10.90 -11.52 35.12
N GLY A 244 -10.24 -12.05 34.08
CA GLY A 244 -10.70 -13.23 33.35
C GLY A 244 -11.69 -12.87 32.24
N TRP A 245 -12.62 -13.78 31.92
CA TRP A 245 -13.58 -13.59 30.83
C TRP A 245 -14.63 -12.53 31.20
N VAL A 246 -14.76 -11.53 30.33
CA VAL A 246 -15.73 -10.44 30.43
C VAL A 246 -16.59 -10.44 29.18
N LYS A 247 -17.91 -10.32 29.35
CA LYS A 247 -18.84 -10.05 28.24
C LYS A 247 -18.79 -8.56 27.93
N MET A 248 -18.51 -8.21 26.68
CA MET A 248 -18.53 -6.83 26.22
C MET A 248 -19.98 -6.40 26.02
N ASP A 249 -20.35 -5.29 26.66
CA ASP A 249 -21.62 -4.62 26.43
C ASP A 249 -21.39 -3.51 25.40
N LEU A 250 -21.90 -3.71 24.18
CA LEU A 250 -21.83 -2.74 23.11
C LEU A 250 -23.23 -2.17 22.93
N GLU A 251 -23.50 -1.03 23.58
CA GLU A 251 -24.79 -0.35 23.46
C GLU A 251 -25.14 -0.09 21.99
N GLY A 252 -26.33 -0.53 21.58
CA GLY A 252 -26.85 -0.33 20.22
C GLY A 252 -26.35 -1.32 19.16
N LEU A 253 -25.59 -2.36 19.55
CA LEU A 253 -25.07 -3.35 18.61
C LEU A 253 -25.80 -4.70 18.77
N ASP A 254 -26.75 -4.97 17.87
CA ASP A 254 -27.43 -6.26 17.81
C ASP A 254 -26.59 -7.27 17.03
N MET A 255 -25.99 -8.22 17.76
CA MET A 255 -25.13 -9.24 17.17
C MET A 255 -25.90 -10.17 16.23
N GLU A 256 -27.17 -10.46 16.49
CA GLU A 256 -27.96 -11.33 15.62
C GLU A 256 -28.27 -10.64 14.29
N GLU A 257 -28.63 -9.35 14.33
CA GLU A 257 -28.85 -8.51 13.15
C GLU A 257 -27.55 -8.37 12.33
N LEU A 258 -26.43 -8.08 13.00
CA LEU A 258 -25.11 -7.93 12.35
C LEU A 258 -24.64 -9.24 11.71
N MET A 259 -24.87 -10.37 12.38
CA MET A 259 -24.57 -11.70 11.83
C MET A 259 -25.44 -12.03 10.61
N LYS A 260 -26.75 -11.76 10.68
CA LYS A 260 -27.65 -11.94 9.52
C LYS A 260 -27.22 -11.07 8.35
N GLN A 261 -26.84 -9.82 8.60
CA GLN A 261 -26.38 -8.91 7.56
C GLN A 261 -25.08 -9.43 6.92
N SER A 262 -24.10 -9.83 7.72
CA SER A 262 -22.81 -10.35 7.25
C SER A 262 -22.98 -11.62 6.38
N MET A 263 -23.80 -12.57 6.82
CA MET A 263 -24.06 -13.82 6.09
C MET A 263 -24.94 -13.65 4.85
N ALA A 264 -25.79 -12.62 4.82
CA ALA A 264 -26.66 -12.34 3.68
C ALA A 264 -25.93 -11.70 2.50
N GLN A 265 -24.69 -11.22 2.69
CA GLN A 265 -23.92 -10.63 1.61
C GLN A 265 -23.23 -11.69 0.78
N ASP A 266 -23.62 -11.76 -0.49
CA ASP A 266 -22.92 -12.53 -1.50
C ASP A 266 -21.44 -12.06 -1.58
N PRO A 267 -20.46 -12.98 -1.53
CA PRO A 267 -19.04 -12.63 -1.50
C PRO A 267 -18.59 -11.76 -2.68
N THR A 268 -19.16 -11.97 -3.87
CA THR A 268 -18.89 -11.12 -5.04
C THR A 268 -19.41 -9.70 -4.87
N THR A 269 -20.56 -9.54 -4.20
CA THR A 269 -21.13 -8.23 -3.86
C THR A 269 -20.25 -7.47 -2.86
N VAL A 270 -19.68 -8.14 -1.86
CA VAL A 270 -18.71 -7.55 -0.91
C VAL A 270 -17.48 -7.03 -1.65
N MET A 271 -16.92 -7.82 -2.57
CA MET A 271 -15.76 -7.41 -3.37
C MET A 271 -16.08 -6.19 -4.27
N GLN A 272 -17.28 -6.11 -4.83
CA GLN A 272 -17.72 -4.94 -5.60
C GLN A 272 -17.87 -3.70 -4.70
N GLN A 273 -18.40 -3.85 -3.50
CA GLN A 273 -18.48 -2.76 -2.53
C GLN A 273 -17.09 -2.26 -2.14
N MET A 274 -16.15 -3.16 -1.84
CA MET A 274 -14.74 -2.81 -1.58
C MET A 274 -14.13 -2.03 -2.75
N LYS A 275 -14.38 -2.47 -3.99
CA LYS A 275 -13.93 -1.75 -5.18
C LYS A 275 -14.52 -0.33 -5.27
N ASN A 276 -15.82 -0.19 -4.98
CA ASN A 276 -16.48 1.10 -4.99
C ASN A 276 -15.98 2.03 -3.87
N LEU A 277 -15.47 1.47 -2.77
CA LEU A 277 -14.79 2.20 -1.69
C LEU A 277 -13.33 2.54 -2.01
N GLY A 278 -12.90 2.41 -3.27
CA GLY A 278 -11.54 2.73 -3.71
C GLY A 278 -10.54 1.62 -3.46
N MET A 279 -10.96 0.42 -3.04
CA MET A 279 -10.04 -0.72 -2.90
C MET A 279 -9.69 -1.29 -4.28
N SER A 280 -8.40 -1.53 -4.51
CA SER A 280 -7.95 -2.24 -5.71
C SER A 280 -7.00 -3.37 -5.37
N PHE A 281 -6.85 -4.32 -6.30
CA PHE A 281 -6.04 -5.51 -6.09
C PHE A 281 -5.10 -5.71 -7.27
N SER A 282 -3.85 -6.07 -6.98
CA SER A 282 -2.88 -6.51 -7.99
C SER A 282 -2.18 -7.79 -7.52
N PHE A 283 -1.61 -8.53 -8.47
CA PHE A 283 -0.72 -9.63 -8.14
C PHE A 283 0.63 -9.09 -7.69
N ASP A 284 1.13 -9.62 -6.58
CA ASP A 284 2.49 -9.41 -6.12
C ASP A 284 3.37 -10.63 -6.49
N GLN A 285 4.61 -10.63 -6.02
CA GLN A 285 5.51 -11.76 -6.20
C GLN A 285 5.00 -13.02 -5.49
N ASP A 286 4.99 -14.13 -6.23
CA ASP A 286 4.58 -15.43 -5.71
C ASP A 286 5.47 -15.87 -4.55
N GLN A 287 4.85 -16.49 -3.55
CA GLN A 287 5.55 -17.00 -2.38
C GLN A 287 5.39 -18.50 -2.24
N GLU A 288 6.43 -19.14 -1.69
CA GLU A 288 6.36 -20.53 -1.28
C GLU A 288 6.34 -20.59 0.25
N LYS A 289 5.30 -21.21 0.81
CA LYS A 289 5.17 -21.44 2.26
C LYS A 289 4.93 -22.92 2.50
N ASN A 290 5.76 -23.53 3.35
CA ASN A 290 5.68 -24.96 3.71
C ASN A 290 5.63 -25.91 2.49
N GLY A 291 6.44 -25.63 1.46
CA GLY A 291 6.51 -26.44 0.23
C GLY A 291 5.33 -26.29 -0.73
N LYS A 292 4.41 -25.35 -0.45
CA LYS A 292 3.28 -25.01 -1.33
C LYS A 292 3.44 -23.60 -1.87
N LYS A 293 3.22 -23.46 -3.18
CA LYS A 293 3.25 -22.17 -3.87
C LYS A 293 1.92 -21.44 -3.73
N TYR A 294 1.99 -20.14 -3.50
CA TYR A 294 0.86 -19.24 -3.34
C TYR A 294 1.04 -18.03 -4.25
N TRP A 295 -0.04 -17.63 -4.89
CA TRP A 295 -0.12 -16.31 -5.50
C TRP A 295 -0.37 -15.29 -4.40
N VAL A 296 0.42 -14.23 -4.42
CA VAL A 296 0.27 -13.12 -3.47
C VAL A 296 -0.52 -12.02 -4.12
N LEU A 297 -1.44 -11.44 -3.37
CA LEU A 297 -2.24 -10.31 -3.79
C LEU A 297 -1.91 -9.12 -2.90
N LYS A 298 -1.67 -7.96 -3.52
CA LYS A 298 -1.56 -6.68 -2.82
C LYS A 298 -2.90 -5.98 -2.94
N ALA A 299 -3.46 -5.56 -1.81
CA ALA A 299 -4.62 -4.71 -1.74
C ALA A 299 -4.17 -3.27 -1.49
N TYR A 300 -4.75 -2.34 -2.22
CA TYR A 300 -4.55 -0.91 -2.04
C TYR A 300 -5.87 -0.29 -1.63
N MET A 301 -5.81 0.69 -0.74
CA MET A 301 -6.97 1.48 -0.30
C MET A 301 -6.59 2.94 -0.49
N ASP A 302 -7.42 3.71 -1.20
CA ASP A 302 -7.19 5.14 -1.36
C ASP A 302 -7.38 5.83 0.01
N GLY A 303 -6.42 6.69 0.38
CA GLY A 303 -6.33 7.28 1.73
C GLY A 303 -7.33 8.39 2.04
N ASP A 304 -8.21 8.73 1.10
CA ASP A 304 -9.19 9.83 1.23
C ASP A 304 -10.54 9.33 1.75
N VAL A 305 -10.55 8.74 2.96
CA VAL A 305 -11.79 8.47 3.71
C VAL A 305 -11.77 9.18 5.06
#